data_AF-A0AAV2YK93-F1
#
_entry.id   AF-A0AAV2YK93-F1
#
_cell.length_a   1.000
_cell.length_b   1.000
_cell.length_c   1.000
_cell.angle_alpha   90.00
_cell.angle_beta   90.00
_cell.angle_gamma   90.00
#
_symmetry.space_group_name_H-M   'P 1'
#
loop_
_entity.id
_entity.type
_entity.pdbx_description
1 polymer ?
#
loop_
_entity_poly.entity_id
_entity_poly.type
_entity_poly.pdbx_seq_one_letter_code
_entity_poly.pdbx_strand_id
1 'polypeptide(L)'
;MAGAVDRPIGQIKPVDKKAIWQPDEVPSDDEDDDAFETRTSVMTEDVFLGLSDKDPSSAHCEAVVVRVECPQHTLEDIELDVKKNKLLLQSNTLKLSLYLPHPVRYQDGKARWDTDKQVLFVSLPIIRDEW
;
A
#
# COMPACT_ATOMS: atom_id res chain seq x y z
N MET A 1 23.52 66.76 -20.42
CA MET A 1 24.65 65.83 -20.54
C MET A 1 24.27 64.55 -19.82
N ALA A 2 24.46 63.42 -20.49
CA ALA A 2 24.09 62.09 -20.04
C ALA A 2 25.01 61.57 -18.92
N GLY A 3 24.46 60.69 -18.09
CA GLY A 3 25.18 59.80 -17.19
C GLY A 3 24.24 58.67 -16.79
N ALA A 4 24.05 57.70 -17.68
CA ALA A 4 23.24 56.53 -17.43
C ALA A 4 23.97 55.58 -16.45
N VAL A 5 23.33 55.24 -15.34
CA VAL A 5 23.68 54.06 -14.54
C VAL A 5 22.54 53.07 -14.67
N ASP A 6 22.76 52.10 -15.55
CA ASP A 6 22.00 50.86 -15.61
C ASP A 6 22.14 50.15 -14.26
N ARG A 7 21.03 49.95 -13.55
CA ARG A 7 20.96 49.05 -12.40
C ARG A 7 19.80 48.10 -12.66
N PRO A 8 20.02 46.77 -12.63
CA PRO A 8 18.93 45.83 -12.81
C PRO A 8 17.87 46.00 -11.72
N ILE A 9 16.62 45.97 -12.20
CA ILE A 9 15.33 45.83 -11.52
C ILE A 9 15.40 44.98 -10.24
N GLY A 10 14.82 45.49 -9.14
CA GLY A 10 14.36 44.64 -8.04
C GLY A 10 14.75 45.01 -6.60
N GLN A 11 14.87 46.30 -6.28
CA GLN A 11 14.31 46.90 -5.04
C GLN A 11 14.37 46.05 -3.74
N ILE A 12 15.46 46.25 -2.99
CA ILE A 12 15.58 46.17 -1.53
C ILE A 12 14.22 46.13 -0.80
N LYS A 13 13.86 44.96 -0.28
CA LYS A 13 12.65 44.77 0.54
C LYS A 13 12.87 45.34 1.95
N PRO A 14 11.87 46.02 2.55
CA PRO A 14 11.92 46.43 3.94
C PRO A 14 11.96 45.20 4.86
N VAL A 15 12.80 45.25 5.90
CA VAL A 15 12.92 44.18 6.91
C VAL A 15 11.57 43.99 7.62
N ASP A 16 11.00 42.81 7.46
CA ASP A 16 9.72 42.45 8.06
C ASP A 16 9.94 42.06 9.52
N LYS A 17 9.35 42.80 10.46
CA LYS A 17 9.44 42.51 11.90
C LYS A 17 8.66 41.26 12.33
N LYS A 18 8.06 40.52 11.39
CA LYS A 18 7.45 39.20 11.58
C LYS A 18 8.24 38.07 10.92
N ALA A 19 9.46 38.32 10.42
CA ALA A 19 10.36 37.24 10.05
C ALA A 19 10.74 36.45 11.32
N ILE A 20 10.19 35.25 11.47
CA ILE A 20 10.46 34.36 12.63
C ILE A 20 11.85 33.71 12.53
N TRP A 21 12.50 33.75 11.36
CA TRP A 21 13.82 33.14 11.15
C TRP A 21 14.81 34.20 10.64
N GLN A 22 15.83 34.49 11.44
CA GLN A 22 17.00 35.26 11.02
C GLN A 22 18.12 34.29 10.61
N PRO A 23 18.94 34.61 9.59
CA PRO A 23 19.93 33.69 9.03
C PRO A 23 21.10 33.37 9.99
N ASP A 24 21.13 33.96 11.19
CA ASP A 24 22.18 33.80 12.20
C ASP A 24 21.73 32.94 13.39
N GLU A 25 20.50 32.42 13.41
CA GLU A 25 19.96 31.60 14.51
C GLU A 25 20.06 30.11 14.18
N VAL A 26 21.30 29.61 14.04
CA VAL A 26 21.61 28.19 14.16
C VAL A 26 22.58 28.01 15.32
N PRO A 27 22.12 27.66 16.54
CA PRO A 27 23.02 27.15 17.55
C PRO A 27 23.61 25.83 17.00
N SER A 28 24.94 25.80 16.84
CA SER A 28 25.69 24.55 16.74
C SER A 28 25.59 23.86 18.10
N ASP A 29 24.66 22.92 18.22
CA ASP A 29 24.62 21.99 19.33
C ASP A 29 25.08 20.64 18.79
N ASP A 30 26.29 20.28 19.22
CA ASP A 30 26.83 18.94 19.20
C ASP A 30 25.93 17.99 20.01
N GLU A 31 25.90 16.73 19.57
CA GLU A 31 25.35 15.55 20.26
C GLU A 31 23.83 15.36 20.22
N ASP A 32 23.36 14.59 19.22
CA ASP A 32 22.26 13.65 19.46
C ASP A 32 22.46 12.36 18.67
N ASP A 33 22.33 11.30 19.45
CA ASP A 33 22.30 9.88 19.14
C ASP A 33 21.08 9.54 18.26
N ASP A 34 21.08 8.32 17.73
CA ASP A 34 19.96 7.64 17.09
C ASP A 34 19.58 8.02 15.64
N ALA A 35 20.20 7.23 14.77
CA ALA A 35 19.78 6.87 13.43
C ALA A 35 18.25 6.91 13.14
N PHE A 36 17.92 7.70 12.12
CA PHE A 36 16.91 7.41 11.08
C PHE A 36 15.44 7.39 11.50
N GLU A 37 14.82 8.57 11.54
CA GLU A 37 13.37 8.69 11.37
C GLU A 37 12.99 8.56 9.88
N THR A 38 12.47 7.40 9.49
CA THR A 38 11.75 7.18 8.22
C THR A 38 10.51 8.06 8.13
N ARG A 39 10.51 9.03 7.23
CA ARG A 39 9.27 9.74 6.86
C ARG A 39 8.86 9.34 5.45
N THR A 40 8.40 8.10 5.29
CA THR A 40 7.69 7.67 4.08
C THR A 40 6.25 8.15 4.16
N SER A 41 5.96 9.28 3.52
CA SER A 41 4.61 9.76 3.27
C SER A 41 3.93 8.85 2.24
N VAL A 42 3.45 7.69 2.67
CA VAL A 42 2.50 6.90 1.89
C VAL A 42 1.10 7.39 2.22
N MET A 43 0.38 7.93 1.24
CA MET A 43 -1.07 7.99 1.33
C MET A 43 -1.56 6.55 1.28
N THR A 44 -1.90 5.99 2.44
CA THR A 44 -2.58 4.71 2.53
C THR A 44 -4.01 4.95 2.07
N GLU A 45 -4.27 4.75 0.77
CA GLU A 45 -5.61 4.34 0.35
C GLU A 45 -5.79 2.91 0.88
N ASP A 46 -6.16 2.84 2.15
CA ASP A 46 -6.42 1.62 2.88
C ASP A 46 -7.67 0.97 2.27
N VAL A 47 -7.45 0.07 1.32
CA VAL A 47 -8.42 -0.97 1.00
C VAL A 47 -8.46 -1.88 2.24
N PHE A 48 -9.28 -1.47 3.21
CA PHE A 48 -9.57 -2.20 4.42
C PHE A 48 -10.40 -3.44 4.07
N LEU A 49 -9.75 -4.46 3.52
CA LEU A 49 -10.34 -5.80 3.35
C LEU A 49 -10.17 -6.62 4.64
N GLY A 50 -10.45 -6.04 5.81
CA GLY A 50 -10.72 -6.76 7.06
C GLY A 50 -9.85 -8.01 7.33
N LEU A 51 -8.55 -7.96 7.04
CA LEU A 51 -7.61 -9.04 7.32
C LEU A 51 -7.16 -8.90 8.78
N SER A 52 -8.07 -9.14 9.72
CA SER A 52 -7.77 -9.04 11.15
C SER A 52 -7.28 -10.37 11.72
N ASP A 53 -6.22 -10.25 12.52
CA ASP A 53 -5.71 -11.19 13.51
C ASP A 53 -4.81 -12.34 13.01
N LYS A 54 -3.57 -11.99 12.63
CA LYS A 54 -2.39 -12.83 12.91
C LYS A 54 -1.11 -12.02 12.77
N ASP A 55 -0.22 -12.22 13.74
CA ASP A 55 1.11 -11.63 13.96
C ASP A 55 1.60 -10.55 12.96
N PRO A 56 2.09 -9.38 13.43
CA PRO A 56 2.63 -8.33 12.56
C PRO A 56 3.89 -8.77 11.78
N SER A 57 4.38 -10.00 11.99
CA SER A 57 5.44 -10.60 11.21
C SER A 57 4.88 -11.46 10.08
N SER A 58 4.91 -10.94 8.85
CA SER A 58 4.64 -11.71 7.62
C SER A 58 5.67 -12.82 7.35
N ALA A 59 6.74 -12.91 8.15
CA ALA A 59 7.82 -13.88 7.99
C ALA A 59 7.35 -15.35 8.12
N HIS A 60 6.17 -15.60 8.71
CA HIS A 60 5.64 -16.95 8.89
C HIS A 60 4.29 -17.22 8.19
N CYS A 61 3.90 -16.41 7.19
CA CYS A 61 2.70 -16.70 6.40
C CYS A 61 2.94 -17.92 5.50
N GLU A 62 2.22 -19.02 5.74
CA GLU A 62 2.32 -20.27 4.97
C GLU A 62 1.31 -20.35 3.82
N ALA A 63 0.20 -19.61 3.91
CA ALA A 63 -0.85 -19.59 2.89
C ALA A 63 -1.53 -18.22 2.82
N VAL A 64 -1.97 -17.85 1.61
CA VAL A 64 -2.89 -16.73 1.39
C VAL A 64 -4.30 -17.24 1.55
N VAL A 65 -5.11 -16.58 2.38
CA VAL A 65 -6.54 -16.88 2.52
C VAL A 65 -7.34 -15.69 2.01
N VAL A 66 -8.23 -15.93 1.06
CA VAL A 66 -9.09 -14.93 0.43
C VAL A 66 -10.54 -15.28 0.75
N ARG A 67 -11.27 -14.33 1.34
CA ARG A 67 -12.71 -14.41 1.59
C ARG A 67 -13.40 -13.45 0.63
N VAL A 68 -14.27 -13.96 -0.23
CA VAL A 68 -15.03 -13.15 -1.18
C VAL A 68 -16.52 -13.32 -0.90
N GLU A 69 -17.19 -12.22 -0.61
CA GLU A 69 -18.65 -12.19 -0.43
C GLU A 69 -19.29 -11.96 -1.81
N CYS A 70 -20.08 -12.92 -2.26
CA CYS A 70 -20.73 -12.91 -3.57
C CYS A 70 -22.25 -12.92 -3.36
N PRO A 71 -22.85 -11.79 -2.95
CA PRO A 71 -24.29 -11.72 -2.67
C PRO A 71 -25.09 -12.09 -3.91
N GLN A 72 -26.19 -12.83 -3.72
CA GLN A 72 -27.11 -13.26 -4.78
C GLN A 72 -26.49 -14.17 -5.87
N HIS A 73 -25.28 -14.70 -5.67
CA HIS A 73 -24.66 -15.64 -6.59
C HIS A 73 -24.74 -17.07 -6.06
N THR A 74 -24.73 -18.03 -6.99
CA THR A 74 -24.58 -19.45 -6.71
C THR A 74 -23.19 -19.92 -7.12
N LEU A 75 -22.73 -21.03 -6.55
CA LEU A 75 -21.43 -21.62 -6.89
C LEU A 75 -21.29 -21.91 -8.39
N GLU A 76 -22.38 -22.29 -9.06
CA GLU A 76 -22.40 -22.62 -10.49
C GLU A 76 -22.17 -21.41 -11.40
N ASP A 77 -22.49 -20.20 -10.93
CA ASP A 77 -22.23 -18.95 -11.68
C ASP A 77 -20.80 -18.42 -11.44
N ILE A 78 -20.06 -19.01 -10.50
CA ILE A 78 -18.75 -18.53 -10.07
C ILE A 78 -17.65 -19.38 -10.69
N GLU A 79 -16.80 -18.74 -11.48
CA GLU A 79 -15.58 -19.30 -12.01
C GLU A 79 -14.37 -18.74 -11.24
N LEU A 80 -13.53 -19.63 -10.71
CA LEU A 80 -12.29 -19.30 -9.99
C LEU A 80 -11.07 -19.79 -10.79
N ASP A 81 -10.29 -18.85 -11.33
CA ASP A 81 -9.01 -19.10 -11.98
C ASP A 81 -7.86 -18.65 -11.05
N VAL A 82 -7.00 -19.60 -10.67
CA VAL A 82 -5.84 -19.32 -9.83
C VAL A 82 -4.57 -19.58 -10.61
N LYS A 83 -3.72 -18.57 -10.68
CA LYS A 83 -2.38 -18.62 -11.27
C LYS A 83 -1.34 -18.41 -10.18
N LYS A 84 -0.07 -18.53 -10.56
CA LYS A 84 1.08 -18.39 -9.64
C LYS A 84 1.01 -17.11 -8.79
N ASN A 85 0.69 -15.96 -9.39
CA ASN A 85 0.67 -14.66 -8.69
C ASN A 85 -0.63 -13.90 -8.91
N LYS A 86 -1.70 -14.59 -9.31
CA LYS A 86 -2.96 -13.93 -9.65
C LYS A 86 -4.13 -14.83 -9.31
N LEU A 87 -5.13 -14.26 -8.68
CA LEU A 87 -6.43 -14.87 -8.47
C LEU A 87 -7.45 -14.08 -9.28
N LEU A 88 -8.22 -14.78 -10.10
CA LEU A 88 -9.30 -14.22 -10.88
C LEU A 88 -10.58 -14.97 -10.50
N LEU A 89 -11.56 -14.23 -10.01
CA LEU A 89 -12.91 -14.73 -9.78
C LEU A 89 -13.84 -13.99 -10.73
N GLN A 90 -14.65 -14.74 -11.46
CA GLN A 90 -15.56 -14.20 -12.45
C GLN A 90 -16.93 -14.83 -12.28
N SER A 91 -17.95 -14.02 -12.53
CA SER A 91 -19.35 -14.40 -12.52
C SER A 91 -20.07 -13.62 -13.61
N ASN A 92 -21.35 -13.90 -13.82
CA ASN A 92 -22.10 -13.18 -14.84
C ASN A 92 -22.19 -11.66 -14.54
N THR A 93 -22.12 -11.28 -13.27
CA THR A 93 -22.23 -9.86 -12.85
C THR A 93 -21.01 -9.32 -12.08
N LEU A 94 -20.13 -10.20 -11.59
CA LEU A 94 -18.99 -9.83 -10.75
C LEU A 94 -17.66 -10.26 -11.39
N LYS A 95 -16.63 -9.45 -11.21
CA LYS A 95 -15.26 -9.79 -11.62
C LYS A 95 -14.26 -9.23 -10.62
N LEU A 96 -13.52 -10.13 -9.97
CA LEU A 96 -12.44 -9.83 -9.05
C LEU A 96 -11.12 -10.32 -9.64
N SER A 97 -10.18 -9.41 -9.86
CA SER A 97 -8.83 -9.74 -10.33
C SER A 97 -7.82 -9.24 -9.31
N LEU A 98 -7.29 -10.15 -8.50
CA LEU A 98 -6.34 -9.85 -7.44
C LEU A 98 -4.94 -10.34 -7.84
N TYR A 99 -3.95 -9.45 -7.77
CA TYR A 99 -2.53 -9.86 -7.83
C TYR A 99 -2.07 -10.26 -6.43
N LEU A 100 -1.44 -11.42 -6.32
CA LEU A 100 -0.95 -11.95 -5.06
C LEU A 100 0.47 -11.46 -4.80
N PRO A 101 0.79 -11.03 -3.56
CA PRO A 101 2.11 -10.50 -3.22
C PRO A 101 3.22 -11.56 -3.30
N HIS A 102 2.86 -12.82 -3.10
CA HIS A 102 3.77 -13.96 -3.18
C HIS A 102 3.26 -15.00 -4.19
N PRO A 103 4.17 -15.75 -4.83
CA PRO A 103 3.78 -16.88 -5.65
C PRO A 103 3.10 -17.96 -4.82
N VAL A 104 2.05 -18.59 -5.33
CA VAL A 104 1.29 -19.65 -4.66
C VAL A 104 1.27 -20.95 -5.45
N ARG A 105 1.12 -22.08 -4.73
CA ARG A 105 0.85 -23.40 -5.30
C ARG A 105 -0.62 -23.48 -5.69
N TYR A 106 -0.95 -23.00 -6.88
CA TYR A 106 -2.32 -23.02 -7.42
C TYR A 106 -2.94 -24.43 -7.45
N GLN A 107 -2.12 -25.48 -7.61
CA GLN A 107 -2.58 -26.88 -7.64
C GLN A 107 -2.99 -27.44 -6.27
N ASP A 108 -2.42 -26.90 -5.19
CA ASP A 108 -2.71 -27.32 -3.81
C ASP A 108 -3.71 -26.37 -3.12
N GLY A 109 -4.28 -25.45 -3.90
CA GLY A 109 -5.28 -24.51 -3.44
C GLY A 109 -6.59 -25.21 -3.03
N LYS A 110 -7.20 -24.73 -1.95
CA LYS A 110 -8.49 -25.22 -1.44
C LYS A 110 -9.52 -24.11 -1.55
N ALA A 111 -10.65 -24.41 -2.18
CA ALA A 111 -11.80 -23.51 -2.22
C ALA A 111 -12.99 -24.14 -1.49
N ARG A 112 -13.74 -23.33 -0.74
CA ARG A 112 -14.96 -23.73 -0.05
C ARG A 112 -16.02 -22.66 -0.25
N TRP A 113 -17.20 -23.07 -0.68
CA TRP A 113 -18.34 -22.18 -0.83
C TRP A 113 -19.32 -22.39 0.33
N ASP A 114 -19.73 -21.30 0.95
CA ASP A 114 -20.75 -21.27 1.98
C ASP A 114 -22.04 -20.69 1.37
N THR A 115 -23.02 -21.56 1.13
CA THR A 115 -24.30 -21.18 0.51
C THR A 115 -25.19 -20.35 1.44
N ASP A 116 -25.08 -20.54 2.76
CA ASP A 116 -25.88 -19.81 3.75
C ASP A 116 -25.46 -18.34 3.78
N LYS A 117 -24.15 -18.10 3.75
CA LYS A 117 -23.57 -16.74 3.78
C LYS A 117 -23.27 -16.16 2.40
N GLN A 118 -23.37 -16.98 1.34
CA GLN A 118 -22.95 -16.64 -0.02
C GLN A 118 -21.49 -16.15 -0.08
N VAL A 119 -20.59 -16.89 0.57
CA VAL A 119 -19.17 -16.53 0.69
C VAL A 119 -18.27 -17.63 0.14
N LEU A 120 -17.33 -17.23 -0.71
CA LEU A 120 -16.25 -18.09 -1.17
C LEU A 120 -15.01 -17.90 -0.31
N PHE A 121 -14.51 -18.99 0.27
CA PHE A 121 -13.24 -19.06 0.97
C PHE A 121 -12.22 -19.78 0.10
N VAL A 122 -11.10 -19.12 -0.19
CA VAL A 122 -10.00 -19.69 -0.98
C VAL A 122 -8.73 -19.66 -0.12
N SER A 123 -8.05 -20.79 0.01
CA SER A 123 -6.79 -20.94 0.73
C SER A 123 -5.73 -21.44 -0.24
N LEU A 124 -4.65 -20.67 -0.40
CA LEU A 124 -3.61 -20.89 -1.40
C LEU A 124 -2.24 -20.98 -0.70
N PRO A 125 -1.60 -22.15 -0.66
CA PRO A 125 -0.28 -22.28 -0.05
C PRO A 125 0.76 -21.44 -0.80
N ILE A 126 1.59 -20.71 -0.06
CA ILE A 126 2.65 -19.87 -0.63
C ILE A 126 3.84 -20.75 -1.03
N ILE A 127 4.44 -20.47 -2.19
CA ILE A 127 5.71 -21.05 -2.59
C ILE A 127 6.81 -20.19 -1.98
N ARG A 128 7.58 -20.77 -1.05
CA ARG A 128 8.83 -20.20 -0.58
C ARG A 128 9.95 -20.75 -1.45
N ASP A 129 10.67 -19.86 -2.12
CA ASP A 129 11.97 -20.21 -2.71
C ASP A 129 12.94 -20.29 -1.52
N GLU A 130 13.23 -21.51 -1.08
CA GLU A 130 14.33 -21.76 -0.15
C GLU A 130 15.62 -21.67 -0.98
N TRP A 131 16.41 -20.63 -0.73
CA TRP A 131 17.65 -20.30 -1.43
C TRP A 131 18.71 -21.40 -1.28
#